data_AF-A0A226XAS1-F1
#
_entry.id   AF-A0A226XAS1-F1
#
_cell.length_a   1.000
_cell.length_b   1.000
_cell.length_c   1.000
_cell.angle_alpha   90.00
_cell.angle_beta   90.00
_cell.angle_gamma   90.00
#
_symmetry.space_group_name_H-M   'P 1'
#
loop_
_entity.id
_entity.type
_entity.pdbx_description
1 polymer ?
#
loop_
_entity_poly.entity_id
_entity_poly.type
_entity_poly.pdbx_seq_one_letter_code
_entity_poly.pdbx_strand_id
1 'polypeptide(L)'
;MESKKRKIHGSEFKAKVGLEAVRGVKTINEIAQLYDVHPVMVGQWKKEILANAGALFENKRGPKPEAARDGEDRLYGEIGRLKMELDWLKKKSGL
;
A
#
# COMPACT_ATOMS: atom_id res chain seq x y z
N MET A 1 10.42 31.73 4.94
CA MET A 1 9.26 31.02 4.39
C MET A 1 9.13 29.72 5.16
N GLU A 2 8.18 29.67 6.09
CA GLU A 2 7.99 28.51 6.96
C GLU A 2 7.44 27.35 6.12
N SER A 3 8.23 26.29 5.97
CA SER A 3 7.84 25.08 5.25
C SER A 3 6.73 24.38 6.03
N LYS A 4 5.49 24.70 5.66
CA LYS A 4 4.27 24.11 6.24
C LYS A 4 4.40 22.58 6.16
N LYS A 5 4.64 21.93 7.32
CA LYS A 5 4.77 20.47 7.41
C LYS A 5 3.60 19.82 6.68
N ARG A 6 3.91 18.95 5.71
CA ARG A 6 2.92 18.24 4.91
C ARG A 6 2.07 17.38 5.85
N LYS A 7 0.78 17.71 6.03
CA LYS A 7 -0.15 16.89 6.82
C LYS A 7 -0.26 15.52 6.13
N ILE A 8 0.08 14.45 6.86
CA ILE A 8 -0.04 13.08 6.38
C ILE A 8 -1.40 12.55 6.87
N HIS A 9 -2.26 12.18 5.93
CA HIS A 9 -3.57 11.59 6.24
C HIS A 9 -3.47 10.06 6.28
N GLY A 10 -4.13 9.43 7.25
CA GLY A 10 -4.24 7.98 7.35
C GLY A 10 -5.05 7.38 6.19
N SER A 11 -4.83 6.09 5.91
CA SER A 11 -5.50 5.37 4.81
C SER A 11 -7.03 5.38 4.94
N GLU A 12 -7.55 5.14 6.14
CA GLU A 12 -8.98 5.16 6.45
C GLU A 12 -9.62 6.52 6.14
N PHE A 13 -8.94 7.60 6.54
CA PHE A 13 -9.43 8.96 6.32
C PHE A 13 -9.47 9.30 4.82
N LYS A 14 -8.41 8.95 4.07
CA LYS A 14 -8.38 9.14 2.61
C LYS A 14 -9.51 8.39 1.92
N ALA A 15 -9.75 7.13 2.33
CA ALA A 15 -10.82 6.31 1.80
C ALA A 15 -12.20 6.93 2.09
N LYS A 16 -12.45 7.39 3.32
CA LYS A 16 -13.71 8.05 3.71
C LYS A 16 -14.00 9.29 2.87
N VAL A 17 -13.02 10.21 2.79
CA VAL A 17 -13.17 11.47 2.04
C VAL A 17 -13.29 11.22 0.54
N GLY A 18 -12.47 10.32 0.00
CA GLY A 18 -12.53 9.93 -1.40
C GLY A 18 -13.87 9.27 -1.77
N LEU A 19 -14.41 8.39 -0.92
CA LEU A 19 -15.72 7.76 -1.14
C LEU A 19 -16.85 8.79 -1.13
N GLU A 20 -16.81 9.78 -0.25
CA GLU A 20 -17.79 10.87 -0.23
C GLU A 20 -17.74 11.68 -1.55
N ALA A 21 -16.54 11.90 -2.08
CA ALA A 21 -16.34 12.55 -3.37
C ALA A 21 -16.78 11.68 -4.57
N VAL A 22 -16.72 10.35 -4.46
CA VAL A 22 -17.26 9.40 -5.44
C VAL A 22 -18.79 9.42 -5.42
N ARG A 23 -19.42 9.46 -4.23
CA ARG A 23 -20.89 9.51 -4.07
C ARG A 23 -21.52 10.73 -4.75
N GLY A 24 -20.80 11.85 -4.82
CA GLY A 24 -21.23 13.04 -5.58
C GLY A 24 -22.37 13.84 -4.94
N VAL A 25 -22.75 13.54 -3.70
CA VAL A 25 -23.79 14.28 -2.95
C VAL A 25 -23.33 15.70 -2.61
N LYS A 26 -22.03 15.86 -2.31
CA LYS A 26 -21.37 17.15 -2.05
C LYS A 26 -20.32 17.40 -3.12
N THR A 27 -20.10 18.67 -3.42
CA THR A 27 -19.01 19.09 -4.29
C THR A 27 -17.66 18.86 -3.64
N ILE A 28 -16.60 18.79 -4.45
CA ILE A 28 -15.22 18.63 -3.95
C ILE A 28 -14.85 19.74 -2.98
N ASN A 29 -15.33 20.98 -3.22
CA ASN A 29 -15.04 22.14 -2.39
C ASN A 29 -15.74 22.06 -1.02
N GLU A 30 -16.99 21.61 -0.97
CA GLU A 30 -17.71 21.41 0.29
C GLU A 30 -17.08 20.28 1.12
N ILE A 31 -16.67 19.19 0.47
CA ILE A 31 -15.96 18.09 1.14
C ILE A 31 -14.61 18.56 1.68
N ALA A 32 -13.87 19.32 0.88
CA ALA A 32 -12.60 19.93 1.28
C ALA A 32 -12.74 20.80 2.53
N GLN A 33 -13.77 21.65 2.58
CA GLN A 33 -14.08 22.47 3.75
C GLN A 33 -14.49 21.64 4.96
N LEU A 34 -15.37 20.64 4.77
CA LEU A 34 -15.89 19.80 5.85
C LEU A 34 -14.80 19.01 6.57
N TYR A 35 -13.77 18.58 5.83
CA TYR A 35 -12.71 17.72 6.35
C TYR A 35 -11.37 18.43 6.57
N ASP A 36 -11.31 19.75 6.38
CA ASP A 36 -10.05 20.55 6.39
C ASP A 36 -8.98 19.95 5.48
N VAL A 37 -9.38 19.57 4.26
CA VAL A 37 -8.51 18.98 3.23
C VAL A 37 -8.48 19.88 2.00
N HIS A 38 -7.33 19.98 1.34
CA HIS A 38 -7.23 20.73 0.10
C HIS A 38 -8.07 20.07 -1.03
N PRO A 39 -8.87 20.83 -1.82
CA PRO A 39 -9.73 20.27 -2.89
C PRO A 39 -9.01 19.35 -3.88
N VAL A 40 -7.75 19.66 -4.20
CA VAL A 40 -6.92 18.84 -5.10
C VAL A 40 -6.69 17.43 -4.52
N MET A 41 -6.48 17.31 -3.20
CA MET A 41 -6.28 16.01 -2.54
C MET A 41 -7.55 15.16 -2.58
N VAL A 42 -8.71 15.80 -2.37
CA VAL A 42 -10.02 15.14 -2.47
C VAL A 42 -10.25 14.60 -3.89
N GLY A 43 -9.95 15.43 -4.91
CA GLY A 43 -10.02 15.02 -6.32
C GLY A 43 -9.04 13.88 -6.65
N GLN A 44 -7.84 13.90 -6.09
CA GLN A 44 -6.86 12.83 -6.25
C GLN A 44 -7.37 11.51 -5.64
N TRP A 45 -7.86 11.52 -4.40
CA TRP A 45 -8.36 10.30 -3.75
C TRP A 45 -9.59 9.73 -4.46
N LYS A 46 -10.47 10.60 -4.99
CA LYS A 46 -11.58 10.16 -5.85
C LYS A 46 -11.08 9.39 -7.07
N LYS A 47 -10.06 9.91 -7.76
CA LYS A 47 -9.45 9.23 -8.93
C LYS A 47 -8.79 7.92 -8.53
N GLU A 48 -8.03 7.91 -7.45
CA GLU A 48 -7.35 6.70 -6.95
C GLU A 48 -8.36 5.59 -6.61
N ILE A 49 -9.48 5.93 -5.96
CA ILE A 49 -10.53 4.95 -5.67
C ILE A 49 -11.13 4.41 -6.97
N LEU A 50 -11.49 5.27 -7.92
CA LEU A 50 -12.10 4.81 -9.18
C LEU A 50 -11.14 3.94 -10.01
N ALA A 51 -9.85 4.29 -10.04
CA ALA A 51 -8.84 3.54 -10.77
C ALA A 51 -8.54 2.17 -10.14
N ASN A 52 -8.50 2.09 -8.82
CA ASN A 52 -8.10 0.87 -8.10
C ASN A 52 -9.29 0.06 -7.55
N ALA A 53 -10.54 0.52 -7.72
CA ALA A 53 -11.72 -0.19 -7.22
C ALA A 53 -11.84 -1.61 -7.77
N GLY A 54 -11.43 -1.84 -9.02
CA GLY A 54 -11.43 -3.17 -9.64
C GLY A 54 -10.59 -4.20 -8.89
N ALA A 55 -9.41 -3.79 -8.39
CA ALA A 55 -8.50 -4.67 -7.65
C ALA A 55 -9.12 -5.23 -6.35
N LEU A 56 -10.11 -4.55 -5.77
CA LEU A 56 -10.85 -5.05 -4.61
C LEU A 56 -11.65 -6.32 -4.92
N PHE A 57 -12.00 -6.54 -6.19
CA PHE A 57 -12.77 -7.69 -6.66
C PHE A 57 -11.92 -8.76 -7.34
N GLU A 58 -10.66 -8.45 -7.67
CA GLU A 58 -9.70 -9.40 -8.23
C GLU A 58 -9.18 -10.41 -7.19
N ASN A 59 -9.11 -9.99 -5.91
CA ASN A 59 -8.82 -10.93 -4.84
C ASN A 59 -9.99 -11.89 -4.67
N LYS A 60 -9.77 -13.17 -5.05
CA LYS A 60 -10.71 -14.26 -4.75
C LYS A 60 -11.06 -14.20 -3.27
N ARG A 61 -12.35 -14.02 -2.96
CA ARG A 61 -12.86 -14.14 -1.59
C ARG A 61 -12.55 -15.55 -1.09
N GLY A 62 -11.62 -15.65 -0.16
CA GLY A 62 -11.11 -16.90 0.38
C GLY A 62 -9.87 -16.66 1.24
N PRO A 63 -9.36 -17.70 1.93
CA PRO A 63 -8.08 -17.62 2.61
C PRO A 63 -7.03 -17.08 1.64
N LYS A 64 -6.13 -16.20 2.09
CA LYS A 64 -4.94 -15.83 1.31
C LYS A 64 -4.35 -17.14 0.77
N PRO A 65 -4.13 -17.27 -0.55
CA PRO A 65 -3.57 -18.51 -1.10
C PRO A 65 -2.26 -18.78 -0.35
N GLU A 66 -2.14 -19.98 0.23
CA GLU A 66 -0.93 -20.41 0.94
C GLU A 66 0.34 -20.28 0.09
N ALA A 67 0.19 -20.15 -1.24
CA ALA A 67 1.23 -19.79 -2.19
C ALA A 67 2.11 -18.58 -1.77
N ALA A 68 1.57 -17.60 -1.02
CA ALA A 68 2.39 -16.50 -0.50
C ALA A 68 3.34 -16.95 0.64
N ARG A 69 2.89 -17.89 1.49
CA ARG A 69 3.71 -18.52 2.53
C ARG A 69 4.69 -19.54 1.95
N ASP A 70 4.24 -20.33 0.97
CA ASP A 70 5.11 -21.29 0.26
C ASP A 70 6.28 -20.58 -0.43
N GLY A 71 6.04 -19.37 -0.96
CA GLY A 71 7.08 -18.51 -1.51
C GLY A 71 8.06 -18.00 -0.46
N GLU A 72 7.57 -17.54 0.70
CA GLU A 72 8.41 -17.09 1.81
C GLU A 72 9.29 -18.21 2.38
N ASP A 73 8.73 -19.39 2.64
CA ASP A 73 9.47 -20.53 3.17
C ASP A 73 10.53 -21.04 2.19
N ARG A 74 10.21 -21.06 0.89
CA ARG A 74 11.17 -21.38 -0.16
C ARG A 74 12.31 -20.36 -0.21
N LEU A 75 11.99 -19.07 -0.16
CA LEU A 75 13.00 -18.00 -0.15
C LEU A 75 13.89 -18.07 1.08
N TYR A 76 13.35 -18.34 2.27
CA TYR A 76 14.13 -18.53 3.48
C TYR A 76 15.02 -19.78 3.41
N GLY A 77 14.54 -20.88 2.83
CA GLY A 77 15.34 -22.08 2.57
C GLY A 77 16.52 -21.82 1.63
N GLU A 78 16.29 -21.06 0.55
CA GLU A 78 17.33 -20.69 -0.42
C GLU A 78 18.39 -19.76 0.21
N ILE A 79 17.97 -18.79 1.02
CA ILE A 79 18.89 -17.94 1.81
C ILE A 79 19.73 -18.80 2.76
N GLY A 80 19.12 -19.77 3.46
CA GLY A 80 19.83 -20.67 4.37
C GLY A 80 20.88 -21.52 3.65
N ARG A 81 20.51 -22.10 2.51
CA ARG A 81 21.42 -22.87 1.65
C ARG A 81 22.59 -22.01 1.15
N LEU A 82 22.29 -20.82 0.62
CA LEU A 82 23.32 -19.90 0.12
C LEU A 82 24.29 -19.45 1.22
N LYS A 83 23.79 -19.23 2.45
CA LYS A 83 24.65 -18.96 3.61
C LYS A 83 25.59 -20.13 3.91
N MET A 84 25.08 -21.36 3.92
CA MET A 84 25.92 -22.55 4.13
C MET A 84 26.96 -22.73 3.02
N GLU A 85 26.58 -22.53 1.76
CA GLU A 85 27.51 -22.58 0.63
C GLU A 85 28.60 -21.50 0.73
N LEU A 86 28.24 -20.27 1.13
CA LEU A 86 29.19 -19.19 1.37
C LEU A 86 30.14 -19.49 2.53
N ASP A 87 29.64 -20.00 3.67
CA ASP A 87 30.45 -20.33 4.83
C ASP A 87 31.40 -21.51 4.52
N TRP A 88 30.92 -22.48 3.73
CA TRP A 88 31.75 -23.58 3.24
C TRP A 88 32.86 -23.08 2.31
N LEU A 89 32.54 -22.18 1.38
CA LEU A 89 33.52 -21.58 0.46
C LEU A 89 34.57 -20.76 1.22
N LYS A 90 34.18 -19.93 2.18
CA LYS A 90 35.11 -19.17 3.04
C LYS A 90 36.09 -20.09 3.77
N LYS A 91 35.55 -21.14 4.41
CA LYS A 91 36.34 -22.16 5.11
C LYS A 91 37.32 -22.88 4.19
N LYS A 92 36.93 -23.17 2.94
CA LYS A 92 37.80 -23.79 1.92
C LYS A 92 38.84 -22.84 1.35
N SER A 93 38.51 -21.56 1.20
CA SER A 93 39.43 -20.54 0.69
C SER A 93 40.42 -20.01 1.73
N GLY A 94 40.30 -20.45 3.00
CA GLY A 94 41.18 -20.00 4.08
C GLY A 94 40.97 -18.53 4.49
N LEU A 95 39.79 -17.98 4.21
CA LEU A 95 39.34 -16.65 4.65
C LEU A 95 38.49 -16.76 5.93
#